data_AF-A0A5C5DAD7-F1
#
_entry.id   AF-A0A5C5DAD7-F1
#
_cell.length_a   1.000
_cell.length_b   1.000
_cell.length_c   1.000
_cell.angle_alpha   90.00
_cell.angle_beta   90.00
_cell.angle_gamma   90.00
#
_symmetry.space_group_name_H-M   'P 1'
#
loop_
_entity.id
_entity.type
_entity.pdbx_description
1 polymer ?
#
loop_
_entity_poly.entity_id
_entity_poly.type
_entity_poly.pdbx_seq_one_letter_code
_entity_poly.pdbx_strand_id
1 'polypeptide(L)'
;MDIVYQLVHGLSGLPAAESRLARFFLDNFAQIPEATMEELAAKAGVNPATLQHFARSIGCDDINDFIGQVRHQQQENNLNIAAAPMLGDAAWVDPRTLQKLATNAGIGSEILDRFSHSIGRENNADILGQIRNRLADFSQQESRVAQTILDDVSFAASATIDQLATAAGVSPATITRFARAAGCDDIRDLRMKLAQSSTPAPVGDMPAPWREKLNNVHSALNSQLCELQPLAINHAIDRLKQAKAVHIFSASAADTPFASLLQYRLLTQGYPANICQDTALMSITASMLGTGQVLVVFTGSAPENALIAAAHQARWLGAEIIIIGQDGGTLVHREDVHLPLKESRYGSLLVIDLLCEGIDS
;
A
#
# COMPACT_ATOMS: atom_id res chain seq x y z
N MET A 1 -21.45 28.58 18.65
CA MET A 1 -21.85 29.13 17.34
C MET A 1 -20.55 29.55 16.66
N ASP A 2 -20.37 29.30 15.37
CA ASP A 2 -19.07 29.46 14.70
C ASP A 2 -18.73 30.96 14.52
N ILE A 3 -17.67 31.44 15.20
CA ILE A 3 -17.25 32.85 15.16
C ILE A 3 -16.74 33.24 13.76
N VAL A 4 -16.19 32.28 13.01
CA VAL A 4 -15.75 32.48 11.62
C VAL A 4 -16.98 32.67 10.73
N TYR A 5 -18.03 31.87 10.94
CA TYR A 5 -19.30 32.06 10.26
C TYR A 5 -19.92 33.43 10.56
N GLN A 6 -19.88 33.88 11.82
CA GLN A 6 -20.36 35.22 12.20
C GLN A 6 -19.53 36.35 11.58
N LEU A 7 -18.20 36.21 11.50
CA LEU A 7 -17.33 37.17 10.82
C LEU A 7 -17.59 37.22 9.31
N VAL A 8 -17.91 36.09 8.67
CA VAL A 8 -18.18 36.00 7.23
C VAL A 8 -19.60 36.47 6.87
N HIS A 9 -20.62 36.11 7.66
CA HIS A 9 -22.01 36.54 7.45
C HIS A 9 -22.32 37.92 8.02
N GLY A 10 -21.54 38.38 9.00
CA GLY A 10 -21.58 39.76 9.49
C GLY A 10 -21.17 40.78 8.41
N LEU A 11 -20.46 40.37 7.36
CA LEU A 11 -20.08 41.26 6.25
C LEU A 11 -21.28 41.77 5.45
N SER A 12 -22.40 41.05 5.45
CA SER A 12 -23.62 41.39 4.70
C SER A 12 -24.50 42.36 5.50
N GLY A 13 -24.17 43.66 5.46
CA GLY A 13 -25.03 44.74 5.96
C GLY A 13 -24.38 45.75 6.91
N LEU A 14 -23.11 45.57 7.28
CA LEU A 14 -22.41 46.47 8.20
C LEU A 14 -21.79 47.70 7.50
N PRO A 15 -21.57 48.81 8.23
CA PRO A 15 -20.81 49.97 7.76
C PRO A 15 -19.40 49.60 7.26
N ALA A 16 -18.87 50.34 6.29
CA ALA A 16 -17.57 50.08 5.64
C ALA A 16 -16.35 50.04 6.59
N ALA A 17 -16.47 50.58 7.81
CA ALA A 17 -15.44 50.46 8.85
C ALA A 17 -15.46 49.08 9.53
N GLU A 18 -16.64 48.52 9.78
CA GLU A 18 -16.83 47.23 10.43
C GLU A 18 -16.55 46.07 9.47
N SER A 19 -16.86 46.20 8.18
CA SER A 19 -16.46 45.21 7.18
C SER A 19 -14.94 45.10 7.03
N ARG A 20 -14.22 46.22 7.19
CA ARG A 20 -12.75 46.23 7.20
C ARG A 20 -12.20 45.56 8.46
N LEU A 21 -12.85 45.76 9.61
CA LEU A 21 -12.47 45.10 10.86
C LEU A 21 -12.72 43.58 10.79
N ALA A 22 -13.87 43.15 10.28
CA ALA A 22 -14.15 41.73 10.07
C ALA A 22 -13.09 41.07 9.17
N ARG A 23 -12.72 41.73 8.06
CA ARG A 23 -11.66 41.23 7.17
C ARG A 23 -10.29 41.20 7.84
N PHE A 24 -9.93 42.26 8.58
CA PHE A 24 -8.70 42.30 9.36
C PHE A 24 -8.62 41.15 10.37
N PHE A 25 -9.71 40.84 11.07
CA PHE A 25 -9.76 39.72 12.01
C PHE A 25 -9.71 38.35 11.31
N LEU A 26 -10.30 38.21 10.12
CA LEU A 26 -10.15 36.98 9.33
C LEU A 26 -8.71 36.78 8.84
N ASP A 27 -8.04 37.85 8.39
CA ASP A 27 -6.66 37.79 7.88
C ASP A 27 -5.64 37.55 9.01
N ASN A 28 -5.96 37.94 10.24
CA ASN A 28 -5.08 37.83 11.41
C ASN A 28 -5.58 36.82 12.46
N PHE A 29 -6.50 35.93 12.08
CA PHE A 29 -7.27 35.09 12.99
C PHE A 29 -6.41 34.31 13.99
N ALA A 30 -5.26 33.80 13.54
CA ALA A 30 -4.31 33.03 14.36
C ALA A 30 -3.74 33.83 15.55
N GLN A 31 -3.55 35.15 15.40
CA GLN A 31 -2.83 36.00 16.35
C GLN A 31 -3.75 36.75 17.33
N ILE A 32 -5.07 36.62 17.17
CA ILE A 32 -6.06 37.34 17.98
C ILE A 32 -5.99 36.97 19.48
N PRO A 33 -5.88 35.68 19.89
CA PRO A 33 -5.98 35.31 21.30
C PRO A 33 -4.83 35.74 22.19
N GLU A 34 -3.71 36.14 21.57
CA GLU A 34 -2.46 36.53 22.23
C GLU A 34 -2.33 38.06 22.35
N ALA A 35 -3.16 38.82 21.65
CA ALA A 35 -3.08 40.27 21.61
C ALA A 35 -4.04 40.93 22.61
N THR A 36 -3.59 42.01 23.25
CA THR A 36 -4.44 42.85 24.10
C THR A 36 -5.37 43.73 23.26
N MET A 37 -6.45 44.24 23.87
CA MET A 37 -7.41 45.14 23.19
C MET A 37 -6.73 46.36 22.57
N GLU A 38 -5.71 46.92 23.25
CA GLU A 38 -4.96 48.09 22.79
C GLU A 38 -4.07 47.77 21.58
N GLU A 39 -3.44 46.59 21.58
CA GLU A 39 -2.62 46.11 20.46
C GLU A 39 -3.46 45.78 19.23
N LEU A 40 -4.63 45.17 19.43
CA LEU A 40 -5.58 44.91 18.34
C LEU A 40 -6.11 46.21 17.73
N ALA A 41 -6.41 47.20 18.57
CA ALA A 41 -6.85 48.52 18.11
C ALA A 41 -5.76 49.22 17.29
N ALA A 42 -4.52 49.18 17.78
CA ALA A 42 -3.35 49.74 17.08
C ALA A 42 -3.08 49.04 15.74
N LYS A 43 -3.11 47.71 15.69
CA LYS A 43 -2.89 46.93 14.46
C LYS A 43 -4.01 47.12 13.43
N ALA A 44 -5.25 47.26 13.88
CA ALA A 44 -6.40 47.54 13.02
C ALA A 44 -6.52 49.02 12.61
N GLY A 45 -5.73 49.92 13.22
CA GLY A 45 -5.77 51.35 12.95
C GLY A 45 -7.08 52.03 13.41
N VAL A 46 -7.73 51.49 14.45
CA VAL A 46 -9.00 52.00 14.97
C VAL A 46 -8.91 52.34 16.47
N ASN A 47 -9.86 53.13 16.97
CA ASN A 47 -9.97 53.39 18.41
C ASN A 47 -10.50 52.13 19.13
N PRO A 48 -10.00 51.80 20.33
CA PRO A 48 -10.57 50.74 21.19
C PRO A 48 -12.11 50.74 21.30
N ALA A 49 -12.75 51.91 21.34
CA ALA A 49 -14.21 52.03 21.38
C ALA A 49 -14.89 51.44 20.12
N THR A 50 -14.26 51.53 18.96
CA THR A 50 -14.75 50.97 17.69
C THR A 50 -14.69 49.45 17.69
N LEU A 51 -13.64 48.86 18.28
CA LEU A 51 -13.56 47.41 18.46
C LEU A 51 -14.66 46.87 19.38
N GLN A 52 -14.97 47.63 20.43
CA GLN A 52 -16.01 47.25 21.38
C GLN A 52 -17.40 47.34 20.75
N HIS A 53 -17.63 48.30 19.85
CA HIS A 53 -18.85 48.37 19.06
C HIS A 53 -18.96 47.21 18.07
N PHE A 54 -17.86 46.90 17.38
CA PHE A 54 -17.78 45.78 16.44
C PHE A 54 -18.06 44.42 17.11
N ALA A 55 -17.48 44.16 18.28
CA ALA A 55 -17.74 42.92 19.02
C ALA A 55 -19.24 42.72 19.32
N ARG A 56 -19.94 43.81 19.65
CA ARG A 56 -21.40 43.78 19.86
C ARG A 56 -22.20 43.61 18.57
N SER A 57 -21.76 44.18 17.45
CA SER A 57 -22.45 44.05 16.18
C SER A 57 -22.42 42.63 15.62
N ILE A 58 -21.36 41.86 15.93
CA ILE A 58 -21.25 40.44 15.56
C ILE A 58 -21.89 39.48 16.57
N GLY A 59 -22.46 40.00 17.66
CA GLY A 59 -23.22 39.23 18.65
C GLY A 59 -22.43 38.77 19.88
N CYS A 60 -21.24 39.33 20.15
CA CYS A 60 -20.51 39.13 21.40
C CYS A 60 -20.87 40.21 22.43
N ASP A 61 -20.75 39.90 23.72
CA ASP A 61 -21.08 40.87 24.78
C ASP A 61 -20.05 42.02 24.85
N ASP A 62 -18.77 41.67 24.69
CA ASP A 62 -17.65 42.58 24.60
C ASP A 62 -16.47 41.98 23.80
N ILE A 63 -15.37 42.73 23.70
CA ILE A 63 -14.19 42.30 22.94
C ILE A 63 -13.47 41.11 23.59
N ASN A 64 -13.58 40.93 24.91
CA ASN A 64 -12.94 39.81 25.60
C ASN A 64 -13.72 38.51 25.37
N ASP A 65 -15.05 38.59 25.30
CA ASP A 65 -15.93 37.51 24.88
C ASP A 65 -15.62 37.09 23.42
N PHE A 66 -15.47 38.06 22.52
CA PHE A 66 -15.03 37.79 21.13
C PHE A 66 -13.69 37.03 21.09
N ILE A 67 -12.67 37.53 21.80
CA ILE A 67 -11.35 36.88 21.87
C ILE A 67 -11.45 35.48 22.49
N GLY A 68 -12.30 35.30 23.50
CA GLY A 68 -12.58 34.02 24.13
C GLY A 68 -13.19 33.00 23.17
N GLN A 69 -14.16 33.43 22.35
CA GLN A 69 -14.79 32.58 21.34
C GLN A 69 -13.81 32.21 20.21
N VAL A 70 -12.97 33.15 19.77
CA VAL A 70 -11.88 32.86 18.81
C VAL A 70 -10.90 31.83 19.38
N ARG A 71 -10.53 31.94 20.66
CA ARG A 71 -9.64 30.98 21.33
C ARG A 71 -10.25 29.59 21.42
N HIS A 72 -11.53 29.50 21.79
CA HIS A 72 -12.26 28.22 21.86
C HIS A 72 -12.32 27.56 20.48
N GLN A 73 -12.58 28.34 19.43
CA GLN A 73 -12.66 27.84 18.07
C GLN A 73 -11.32 27.37 17.52
N GLN A 74 -10.22 28.04 17.85
CA GLN A 74 -8.88 27.55 17.50
C GLN A 74 -8.53 26.25 18.23
N GLN A 75 -8.97 26.07 19.47
CA GLN A 75 -8.77 24.83 20.22
C GLN A 75 -9.61 23.67 19.65
N GLU A 76 -10.86 23.91 19.28
CA GLU A 76 -11.70 22.92 18.58
C GLU A 76 -11.12 22.55 17.21
N ASN A 77 -10.60 23.51 16.45
CA ASN A 77 -9.90 23.22 15.20
C ASN A 77 -8.61 22.41 15.44
N ASN A 78 -7.82 22.72 16.47
CA ASN A 78 -6.64 21.93 16.81
C ASN A 78 -6.97 20.49 17.24
N LEU A 79 -8.13 20.27 17.90
CA LEU A 79 -8.62 18.93 18.22
C LEU A 79 -9.12 18.18 16.97
N ASN A 80 -9.68 18.89 15.98
CA ASN A 80 -10.08 18.33 14.68
C ASN A 80 -8.89 18.11 13.71
N ILE A 81 -7.74 18.75 13.92
CA ILE A 81 -6.50 18.51 13.14
C ILE A 81 -5.88 17.13 13.45
N ALA A 82 -6.33 16.44 14.51
CA ALA A 82 -5.99 15.03 14.73
C ALA A 82 -6.64 14.08 13.70
N ALA A 83 -7.58 14.55 12.88
CA ALA A 83 -7.95 13.86 11.66
C ALA A 83 -6.91 14.19 10.58
N ALA A 84 -6.17 13.15 10.14
CA ALA A 84 -5.31 13.23 8.98
C ALA A 84 -6.02 14.01 7.85
N PRO A 85 -5.30 14.88 7.10
CA PRO A 85 -5.92 15.59 6.00
C PRO A 85 -6.59 14.54 5.10
N MET A 86 -7.89 14.71 4.84
CA MET A 86 -8.60 13.96 3.82
C MET A 86 -7.95 14.32 2.49
N LEU A 87 -6.88 13.60 2.17
CA LEU A 87 -6.23 13.55 0.90
C LEU A 87 -7.26 12.94 -0.06
N GLY A 88 -8.01 13.81 -0.73
CA GLY A 88 -8.91 13.40 -1.81
C GLY A 88 -8.16 12.65 -2.91
N ASP A 89 -8.90 12.18 -3.91
CA ASP A 89 -8.49 11.27 -5.00
C ASP A 89 -7.11 11.52 -5.64
N ALA A 90 -6.55 12.72 -5.52
CA ALA A 90 -5.18 13.06 -5.89
C ALA A 90 -4.10 12.19 -5.22
N ALA A 91 -4.34 11.61 -4.03
CA ALA A 91 -3.38 10.73 -3.38
C ALA A 91 -3.19 9.37 -4.06
N TRP A 92 -4.12 8.98 -4.96
CA TRP A 92 -4.04 7.76 -5.75
C TRP A 92 -3.57 8.00 -7.18
N VAL A 93 -3.38 9.26 -7.56
CA VAL A 93 -2.92 9.61 -8.90
C VAL A 93 -1.44 9.31 -9.02
N ASP A 94 -1.10 8.45 -9.97
CA ASP A 94 0.28 8.10 -10.27
C ASP A 94 1.06 9.36 -10.73
N PRO A 95 2.38 9.42 -10.49
CA PRO A 95 3.19 10.59 -10.82
C PRO A 95 3.08 11.04 -12.29
N ARG A 96 2.85 10.11 -13.24
CA ARG A 96 2.72 10.44 -14.67
C ARG A 96 1.38 11.09 -14.96
N THR A 97 0.32 10.68 -14.28
CA THR A 97 -1.00 11.31 -14.42
C THR A 97 -1.01 12.70 -13.79
N LEU A 98 -0.34 12.90 -12.65
CA LEU A 98 -0.14 14.24 -12.07
C LEU A 98 0.64 15.17 -13.01
N GLN A 99 1.74 14.68 -13.62
CA GLN A 99 2.51 15.45 -14.58
C GLN A 99 1.68 15.85 -15.82
N LYS A 100 0.86 14.93 -16.34
CA LYS A 100 -0.03 15.19 -17.48
C LYS A 100 -1.12 16.22 -17.15
N LEU A 101 -1.74 16.10 -15.97
CA LEU A 101 -2.75 17.06 -15.51
C LEU A 101 -2.14 18.45 -15.28
N ALA A 102 -0.95 18.53 -14.68
CA ALA A 102 -0.22 19.78 -14.49
C ALA A 102 0.13 20.45 -15.84
N THR A 103 0.59 19.66 -16.82
CA THR A 103 0.91 20.15 -18.17
C THR A 103 -0.33 20.68 -18.88
N ASN A 104 -1.46 19.97 -18.79
CA ASN A 104 -2.74 20.40 -19.38
C ASN A 104 -3.33 21.64 -18.68
N ALA A 105 -2.99 21.85 -17.41
CA ALA A 105 -3.39 23.02 -16.63
C ALA A 105 -2.41 24.21 -16.74
N GLY A 106 -1.33 24.08 -17.51
CA GLY A 106 -0.31 25.14 -17.68
C GLY A 106 0.59 25.36 -16.44
N ILE A 107 0.66 24.38 -15.54
CA ILE A 107 1.48 24.44 -14.33
C ILE A 107 2.91 24.01 -14.69
N GLY A 108 3.89 24.89 -14.44
CA GLY A 108 5.31 24.58 -14.66
C GLY A 108 5.82 23.48 -13.73
N SER A 109 6.77 22.67 -14.20
CA SER A 109 7.34 21.53 -13.45
C SER A 109 7.90 21.93 -12.09
N GLU A 110 8.45 23.14 -11.97
CA GLU A 110 9.00 23.66 -10.72
C GLU A 110 7.94 23.86 -9.62
N ILE A 111 6.71 24.23 -10.01
CA ILE A 111 5.59 24.38 -9.07
C ILE A 111 5.11 22.99 -8.61
N LEU A 112 5.11 22.01 -9.52
CA LEU A 112 4.77 20.63 -9.21
C LEU A 112 5.80 19.98 -8.28
N ASP A 113 7.09 20.28 -8.47
CA ASP A 113 8.17 19.80 -7.60
C ASP A 113 8.08 20.41 -6.19
N ARG A 114 7.82 21.72 -6.09
CA ARG A 114 7.60 22.40 -4.80
C ARG A 114 6.34 21.87 -4.09
N PHE A 115 5.26 21.63 -4.83
CA PHE A 115 4.03 21.05 -4.30
C PHE A 115 4.27 19.62 -3.79
N SER A 116 4.95 18.79 -4.60
CA SER A 116 5.30 17.41 -4.24
C SER A 116 6.21 17.36 -3.00
N HIS A 117 7.16 18.28 -2.90
CA HIS A 117 8.00 18.45 -1.71
C HIS A 117 7.18 18.88 -0.47
N SER A 118 6.24 19.82 -0.64
CA SER A 118 5.37 20.29 0.45
C SER A 118 4.41 19.24 0.99
N ILE A 119 4.02 18.24 0.19
CA ILE A 119 3.14 17.13 0.61
C ILE A 119 3.91 15.86 0.99
N GLY A 120 5.25 15.93 1.12
CA GLY A 120 6.10 14.79 1.46
C GLY A 120 6.18 13.71 0.36
N ARG A 121 5.73 14.01 -0.86
CA ARG A 121 5.92 13.20 -2.08
C ARG A 121 7.16 13.64 -2.83
N GLU A 122 8.28 13.81 -2.14
CA GLU A 122 9.54 13.94 -2.87
C GLU A 122 9.69 12.76 -3.83
N ASN A 123 10.00 13.05 -5.10
CA ASN A 123 10.19 12.09 -6.21
C ASN A 123 11.42 11.20 -5.93
N ASN A 124 11.45 10.56 -4.78
CA ASN A 124 12.25 9.39 -4.47
C ASN A 124 11.59 8.14 -5.09
N ALA A 125 11.01 8.33 -6.27
CA ALA A 125 10.22 7.38 -7.01
C ALA A 125 11.16 6.25 -7.45
N ASP A 126 11.14 5.18 -6.64
CA ASP A 126 11.61 3.84 -6.93
C ASP A 126 12.68 3.81 -8.05
N ILE A 127 13.92 4.18 -7.69
CA ILE A 127 15.06 4.13 -8.62
C ILE A 127 15.17 2.74 -9.26
N LEU A 128 14.78 1.67 -8.55
CA LEU A 128 14.75 0.31 -9.08
C LEU A 128 13.68 0.16 -10.16
N GLY A 129 12.49 0.71 -9.94
CA GLY A 129 11.42 0.81 -10.93
C GLY A 129 11.85 1.59 -12.17
N GLN A 130 12.61 2.68 -12.02
CA GLN A 130 13.14 3.44 -13.17
C GLN A 130 14.17 2.63 -13.96
N ILE A 131 15.08 1.94 -13.26
CA ILE A 131 16.09 1.07 -13.88
C ILE A 131 15.41 -0.10 -14.62
N ARG A 132 14.40 -0.74 -14.03
CA ARG A 132 13.62 -1.83 -14.66
C ARG A 132 12.87 -1.37 -15.91
N ASN A 133 12.23 -0.22 -15.87
CA ASN A 133 11.44 0.30 -16.99
C ASN A 133 12.32 0.73 -18.19
N ARG A 134 13.57 1.11 -17.94
CA ARG A 134 14.51 1.61 -18.96
C ARG A 134 15.59 0.60 -19.33
N LEU A 135 15.42 -0.66 -18.92
CA LEU A 135 16.42 -1.71 -19.14
C LEU A 135 16.69 -1.95 -20.63
N ALA A 136 15.68 -1.76 -21.49
CA ALA A 136 15.77 -1.83 -22.95
C ALA A 136 16.40 -0.58 -23.60
N ASP A 137 16.42 0.55 -22.90
CA ASP A 137 16.99 1.81 -23.41
C ASP A 137 18.48 1.95 -23.10
N PHE A 138 18.99 1.14 -22.17
CA PHE A 138 20.40 1.14 -21.79
C PHE A 138 21.28 0.44 -22.84
N SER A 139 22.50 0.95 -23.03
CA SER A 139 23.49 0.25 -23.85
C SER A 139 23.84 -1.12 -23.26
N GLN A 140 24.44 -2.01 -24.05
CA GLN A 140 24.81 -3.35 -23.59
C GLN A 140 25.65 -3.36 -22.30
N GLN A 141 26.55 -2.38 -22.13
CA GLN A 141 27.37 -2.27 -20.92
C GLN A 141 26.60 -1.67 -19.74
N GLU A 142 25.72 -0.71 -19.98
CA GLU A 142 24.85 -0.12 -18.95
C GLU A 142 23.78 -1.10 -18.47
N SER A 143 23.24 -1.93 -19.36
CA SER A 143 22.29 -3.00 -19.04
C SER A 143 22.92 -4.05 -18.11
N ARG A 144 24.21 -4.37 -18.27
CA ARG A 144 24.94 -5.23 -17.32
C ARG A 144 25.00 -4.61 -15.93
N VAL A 145 25.29 -3.32 -15.85
CA VAL A 145 25.31 -2.57 -14.59
C VAL A 145 23.93 -2.56 -13.94
N ALA A 146 22.88 -2.28 -14.72
CA ALA A 146 21.49 -2.33 -14.28
C ALA A 146 21.14 -3.71 -13.70
N GLN A 147 21.50 -4.79 -14.39
CA GLN A 147 21.23 -6.15 -13.94
C GLN A 147 21.97 -6.46 -12.63
N THR A 148 23.26 -6.15 -12.53
CA THR A 148 24.04 -6.33 -11.29
C THR A 148 23.44 -5.58 -10.10
N ILE A 149 22.90 -4.38 -10.33
CA ILE A 149 22.22 -3.60 -9.28
C ILE A 149 20.89 -4.25 -8.88
N LEU A 150 20.12 -4.74 -9.84
CA LEU A 150 18.82 -5.38 -9.59
C LEU A 150 18.95 -6.76 -8.94
N ASP A 151 20.05 -7.47 -9.19
CA ASP A 151 20.36 -8.77 -8.60
C ASP A 151 20.76 -8.63 -7.11
N ASP A 152 21.49 -7.59 -6.74
CA ASP A 152 21.85 -7.30 -5.34
C ASP A 152 21.89 -5.79 -5.04
N VAL A 153 20.73 -5.25 -4.66
CA VAL A 153 20.55 -3.83 -4.36
C VAL A 153 21.30 -3.40 -3.09
N SER A 154 21.41 -4.30 -2.11
CA SER A 154 22.08 -4.03 -0.84
C SER A 154 23.59 -3.88 -1.04
N PHE A 155 24.19 -4.77 -1.84
CA PHE A 155 25.56 -4.64 -2.29
C PHE A 155 25.77 -3.36 -3.10
N ALA A 156 24.93 -3.09 -4.10
CA ALA A 156 25.07 -1.92 -4.96
C ALA A 156 25.01 -0.58 -4.19
N ALA A 157 24.19 -0.49 -3.14
CA ALA A 157 24.10 0.68 -2.28
C ALA A 157 25.40 0.93 -1.48
N SER A 158 26.06 -0.14 -1.04
CA SER A 158 27.24 -0.08 -0.16
C SER A 158 28.59 -0.14 -0.90
N ALA A 159 28.61 -0.67 -2.12
CA ALA A 159 29.81 -0.87 -2.93
C ALA A 159 30.50 0.43 -3.39
N THR A 160 31.82 0.37 -3.57
CA THR A 160 32.58 1.42 -4.27
C THR A 160 32.38 1.32 -5.78
N ILE A 161 32.75 2.37 -6.53
CA ILE A 161 32.68 2.36 -8.01
C ILE A 161 33.47 1.18 -8.57
N ASP A 162 34.66 0.91 -8.04
CA ASP A 162 35.53 -0.16 -8.52
C ASP A 162 34.95 -1.54 -8.23
N GLN A 163 34.32 -1.71 -7.05
CA GLN A 163 33.64 -2.96 -6.70
C GLN A 163 32.44 -3.21 -7.60
N LEU A 164 31.64 -2.19 -7.87
CA LEU A 164 30.48 -2.29 -8.74
C LEU A 164 30.88 -2.51 -10.20
N ALA A 165 31.94 -1.85 -10.66
CA ALA A 165 32.53 -2.05 -11.99
C ALA A 165 33.05 -3.48 -12.16
N THR A 166 33.73 -4.02 -11.14
CA THR A 166 34.23 -5.39 -11.15
C THR A 166 33.08 -6.40 -11.17
N ALA A 167 32.06 -6.22 -10.32
CA ALA A 167 30.89 -7.09 -10.26
C ALA A 167 30.10 -7.11 -11.58
N ALA A 168 29.95 -5.96 -12.23
CA ALA A 168 29.26 -5.83 -13.51
C ALA A 168 30.16 -6.17 -14.74
N GLY A 169 31.46 -6.38 -14.54
CA GLY A 169 32.42 -6.64 -15.62
C GLY A 169 32.58 -5.47 -16.60
N VAL A 170 32.54 -4.23 -16.09
CA VAL A 170 32.65 -2.99 -16.88
C VAL A 170 33.72 -2.06 -16.32
N SER A 171 33.98 -0.95 -17.02
CA SER A 171 34.90 0.08 -16.54
C SER A 171 34.23 1.01 -15.50
N PRO A 172 34.97 1.62 -14.57
CA PRO A 172 34.45 2.67 -13.67
C PRO A 172 33.77 3.82 -14.40
N ALA A 173 34.27 4.20 -15.59
CA ALA A 173 33.66 5.24 -16.42
C ALA A 173 32.27 4.84 -16.95
N THR A 174 32.05 3.55 -17.21
CA THR A 174 30.74 3.01 -17.58
C THR A 174 29.75 3.16 -16.43
N ILE A 175 30.17 2.92 -15.18
CA ILE A 175 29.31 3.10 -14.00
C ILE A 175 28.88 4.58 -13.87
N THR A 176 29.81 5.53 -14.06
CA THR A 176 29.47 6.96 -14.00
C THR A 176 28.51 7.36 -15.11
N ARG A 177 28.66 6.79 -16.32
CA ARG A 177 27.74 7.02 -17.43
C ARG A 177 26.36 6.43 -17.15
N PHE A 178 26.31 5.22 -16.60
CA PHE A 178 25.08 4.56 -16.18
C PHE A 178 24.32 5.38 -15.14
N ALA A 179 24.98 5.90 -14.10
CA ALA A 179 24.33 6.72 -13.08
C ALA A 179 23.58 7.91 -13.70
N ARG A 180 24.21 8.60 -14.66
CA ARG A 180 23.57 9.69 -15.41
C ARG A 180 22.46 9.21 -16.33
N ALA A 181 22.67 8.10 -17.04
CA ALA A 181 21.65 7.50 -17.89
C ALA A 181 20.40 7.09 -17.10
N ALA A 182 20.59 6.60 -15.87
CA ALA A 182 19.55 6.21 -14.92
C ALA A 182 18.82 7.40 -14.27
N GLY A 183 19.23 8.64 -14.53
CA GLY A 183 18.59 9.85 -13.98
C GLY A 183 19.16 10.28 -12.62
N CYS A 184 20.38 9.86 -12.28
CA CYS A 184 21.12 10.34 -11.12
C CYS A 184 22.19 11.35 -11.54
N ASP A 185 22.47 12.33 -10.67
CA ASP A 185 23.48 13.36 -10.96
C ASP A 185 24.90 12.76 -11.01
N ASP A 186 25.16 11.83 -10.08
CA ASP A 186 26.41 11.09 -9.97
C ASP A 186 26.21 9.71 -9.32
N ILE A 187 27.31 9.00 -9.13
CA ILE A 187 27.32 7.70 -8.43
C ILE A 187 26.86 7.83 -6.97
N ARG A 188 27.15 8.95 -6.30
CA ARG A 188 26.83 9.13 -4.89
C ARG A 188 25.32 9.29 -4.72
N ASP A 189 24.68 10.04 -5.61
CA ASP A 189 23.24 10.17 -5.73
C ASP A 189 22.59 8.82 -6.07
N LEU A 190 23.15 8.07 -7.05
CA LEU A 190 22.70 6.71 -7.34
C LEU A 190 22.77 5.81 -6.10
N ARG A 191 23.90 5.80 -5.38
CA ARG A 191 24.06 5.01 -4.15
C ARG A 191 23.12 5.46 -3.05
N MET A 192 22.86 6.76 -2.91
CA MET A 192 21.92 7.29 -1.93
C MET A 192 20.50 6.82 -2.23
N LYS A 193 20.05 6.96 -3.48
CA LYS A 193 18.72 6.51 -3.95
C LYS A 193 18.58 4.99 -3.82
N LEU A 194 19.63 4.23 -4.18
CA LEU A 194 19.66 2.79 -3.96
C LEU A 194 19.60 2.44 -2.48
N ALA A 195 20.38 3.10 -1.63
CA ALA A 195 20.34 2.90 -0.18
C ALA A 195 18.97 3.22 0.40
N GLN A 196 18.31 4.28 -0.06
CA GLN A 196 16.94 4.66 0.34
C GLN A 196 15.88 3.69 -0.18
N SER A 197 16.10 3.03 -1.32
CA SER A 197 15.24 1.95 -1.83
C SER A 197 15.52 0.60 -1.16
N SER A 198 16.74 0.39 -0.65
CA SER A 198 17.16 -0.80 0.09
C SER A 198 16.84 -0.70 1.59
N THR A 199 16.72 0.52 2.12
CA THR A 199 16.12 0.74 3.43
C THR A 199 14.61 0.68 3.25
N PRO A 200 13.88 -0.06 4.11
CA PRO A 200 12.44 0.15 4.17
C PRO A 200 12.23 1.63 4.43
N ALA A 201 11.48 2.30 3.54
CA ALA A 201 11.16 3.71 3.66
C ALA A 201 10.76 4.03 5.12
N PRO A 202 11.04 5.23 5.65
CA PRO A 202 10.42 5.67 6.89
C PRO A 202 8.93 5.88 6.63
N VAL A 203 8.17 4.79 6.59
CA VAL A 203 6.73 4.76 6.36
C VAL A 203 6.05 5.22 7.65
N GLY A 204 5.89 6.53 7.77
CA GLY A 204 5.02 7.17 8.76
C GLY A 204 5.33 6.87 10.22
N ASP A 205 4.59 7.53 11.11
CA ASP A 205 4.63 7.36 12.56
C ASP A 205 4.07 5.99 13.03
N MET A 206 4.12 4.96 12.17
CA MET A 206 3.52 3.67 12.45
C MET A 206 4.30 2.93 13.55
N PRO A 207 3.61 2.38 14.56
CA PRO A 207 4.24 1.68 15.66
C PRO A 207 5.23 0.61 15.18
N ALA A 208 6.39 0.52 15.83
CA ALA A 208 7.44 -0.46 15.50
C ALA A 208 6.91 -1.91 15.35
N PRO A 209 5.98 -2.41 16.18
CA PRO A 209 5.45 -3.77 16.02
C PRO A 209 4.70 -4.00 14.71
N TRP A 210 4.09 -2.96 14.11
CA TRP A 210 3.34 -3.11 12.86
C TRP A 210 4.30 -3.15 11.68
N ARG A 211 5.39 -2.39 11.74
CA ARG A 211 6.49 -2.46 10.76
C ARG A 211 7.19 -3.80 10.82
N GLU A 212 7.47 -4.31 12.02
CA GLU A 212 8.03 -5.64 12.20
C GLU A 212 7.10 -6.72 11.64
N LYS A 213 5.79 -6.62 11.92
CA LYS A 213 4.79 -7.53 11.33
C LYS A 213 4.79 -7.50 9.80
N LEU A 214 4.84 -6.32 9.19
CA LEU A 214 4.91 -6.19 7.73
C LEU A 214 6.19 -6.82 7.18
N ASN A 215 7.33 -6.54 7.79
CA ASN A 215 8.62 -7.12 7.37
C ASN A 215 8.61 -8.65 7.48
N ASN A 216 8.00 -9.19 8.53
CA ASN A 216 7.84 -10.63 8.70
C ASN A 216 6.96 -11.25 7.61
N VAL A 217 5.84 -10.59 7.25
CA VAL A 217 4.99 -11.03 6.14
C VAL A 217 5.75 -10.97 4.81
N HIS A 218 6.45 -9.87 4.54
CA HIS A 218 7.24 -9.71 3.32
C HIS A 218 8.32 -10.79 3.20
N SER A 219 9.08 -11.03 4.27
CA SER A 219 10.10 -12.07 4.32
C SER A 219 9.51 -13.48 4.11
N ALA A 220 8.39 -13.78 4.75
CA ALA A 220 7.70 -15.06 4.59
C ALA A 220 7.21 -15.29 3.15
N LEU A 221 6.63 -14.28 2.51
CA LEU A 221 6.15 -14.36 1.12
C LEU A 221 7.32 -14.55 0.13
N ASN A 222 8.42 -13.80 0.31
CA ASN A 222 9.60 -13.99 -0.54
C ASN A 222 10.21 -15.38 -0.38
N SER A 223 10.32 -15.88 0.86
CA SER A 223 10.79 -17.23 1.12
C SER A 223 9.87 -18.28 0.50
N GLN A 224 8.55 -18.09 0.57
CA GLN A 224 7.59 -18.99 -0.06
C GLN A 224 7.73 -18.98 -1.58
N LEU A 225 7.88 -17.81 -2.21
CA LEU A 225 8.07 -17.71 -3.66
C LEU A 225 9.34 -18.44 -4.13
N CYS A 226 10.41 -18.40 -3.33
CA CYS A 226 11.63 -19.16 -3.61
C CYS A 226 11.46 -20.69 -3.48
N GLU A 227 10.55 -21.16 -2.62
CA GLU A 227 10.26 -22.59 -2.44
C GLU A 227 9.21 -23.13 -3.41
N LEU A 228 8.31 -22.27 -3.87
CA LEU A 228 7.30 -22.62 -4.86
C LEU A 228 7.96 -22.97 -6.19
N GLN A 229 7.80 -24.22 -6.60
CA GLN A 229 8.33 -24.69 -7.88
C GLN A 229 7.36 -24.30 -9.00
N PRO A 230 7.82 -23.61 -10.07
CA PRO A 230 6.96 -23.25 -11.20
C PRO A 230 6.25 -24.45 -11.82
N LEU A 231 6.92 -25.62 -11.85
CA LEU A 231 6.34 -26.87 -12.34
C LEU A 231 5.12 -27.31 -11.50
N ALA A 232 5.19 -27.17 -10.16
CA ALA A 232 4.09 -27.55 -9.27
C ALA A 232 2.88 -26.63 -9.46
N ILE A 233 3.10 -25.32 -9.63
CA ILE A 233 2.03 -24.36 -9.93
C ILE A 233 1.38 -24.69 -11.28
N ASN A 234 2.18 -24.90 -12.34
CA ASN A 234 1.65 -25.24 -13.66
C ASN A 234 0.87 -26.56 -13.63
N HIS A 235 1.38 -27.58 -12.94
CA HIS A 235 0.63 -28.82 -12.74
C HIS A 235 -0.69 -28.58 -12.01
N ALA A 236 -0.73 -27.78 -10.94
CA ALA A 236 -1.98 -27.46 -10.25
C ALA A 236 -2.98 -26.76 -11.19
N ILE A 237 -2.51 -25.78 -11.96
CA ILE A 237 -3.33 -25.06 -12.95
C ILE A 237 -3.89 -26.03 -14.00
N ASP A 238 -3.06 -26.90 -14.58
CA ASP A 238 -3.48 -27.86 -15.61
C ASP A 238 -4.57 -28.80 -15.08
N ARG A 239 -4.42 -29.27 -13.84
CA ARG A 239 -5.38 -30.16 -13.18
C ARG A 239 -6.70 -29.43 -12.93
N LEU A 240 -6.65 -28.19 -12.44
CA LEU A 240 -7.84 -27.36 -12.25
C LEU A 240 -8.55 -27.06 -13.58
N LYS A 241 -7.80 -26.77 -14.65
CA LYS A 241 -8.37 -26.53 -16.01
C LYS A 241 -9.07 -27.77 -16.58
N GLN A 242 -8.57 -28.96 -16.30
CA GLN A 242 -9.11 -30.23 -16.79
C GLN A 242 -10.19 -30.83 -15.88
N ALA A 243 -10.38 -30.28 -14.68
CA ALA A 243 -11.32 -30.78 -13.69
C ALA A 243 -12.77 -30.62 -14.16
N LYS A 244 -13.56 -31.69 -14.03
CA LYS A 244 -15.01 -31.66 -14.21
C LYS A 244 -15.70 -30.95 -13.05
N ALA A 245 -15.17 -31.14 -11.84
CA ALA A 245 -15.47 -30.31 -10.70
C ALA A 245 -14.30 -30.31 -9.71
N VAL A 246 -14.26 -29.26 -8.90
CA VAL A 246 -13.26 -29.03 -7.86
C VAL A 246 -13.96 -29.12 -6.51
N HIS A 247 -13.44 -29.96 -5.63
CA HIS A 247 -13.88 -30.05 -4.25
C HIS A 247 -12.81 -29.46 -3.35
N ILE A 248 -13.20 -28.67 -2.35
CA ILE A 248 -12.27 -27.96 -1.48
C ILE A 248 -12.55 -28.37 -0.04
N PHE A 249 -11.54 -28.93 0.63
CA PHE A 249 -11.54 -29.22 2.06
C PHE A 249 -10.59 -28.28 2.80
N SER A 250 -10.88 -28.05 4.07
CA SER A 250 -10.08 -27.21 4.95
C SER A 250 -9.75 -27.99 6.21
N ALA A 251 -8.48 -28.00 6.62
CA ALA A 251 -8.03 -28.65 7.85
C ALA A 251 -8.55 -27.96 9.11
N SER A 252 -8.81 -26.66 9.02
CA SER A 252 -9.26 -25.84 10.15
C SER A 252 -10.22 -24.75 9.69
N ALA A 253 -11.06 -24.28 10.61
CA ALA A 253 -11.90 -23.09 10.39
C ALA A 253 -11.08 -21.83 10.05
N ALA A 254 -9.79 -21.79 10.41
CA ALA A 254 -8.88 -20.71 10.00
C ALA A 254 -8.60 -20.69 8.49
N ASP A 255 -8.71 -21.84 7.81
CA ASP A 255 -8.43 -22.00 6.38
C ASP A 255 -9.67 -21.79 5.51
N THR A 256 -10.87 -21.93 6.10
CA THR A 256 -12.18 -21.76 5.48
C THR A 256 -12.34 -20.48 4.64
N PRO A 257 -11.89 -19.29 5.08
CA PRO A 257 -12.00 -18.07 4.27
C PRO A 257 -11.26 -18.17 2.93
N PHE A 258 -10.09 -18.81 2.92
CA PHE A 258 -9.27 -18.97 1.70
C PHE A 258 -9.89 -20.02 0.76
N ALA A 259 -10.42 -21.11 1.33
CA ALA A 259 -11.19 -22.09 0.57
C ALA A 259 -12.44 -21.49 -0.10
N SER A 260 -13.14 -20.60 0.63
CA SER A 260 -14.33 -19.90 0.10
C SER A 260 -13.95 -18.89 -0.99
N LEU A 261 -12.81 -18.20 -0.83
CA LEU A 261 -12.27 -17.30 -1.85
C LEU A 261 -11.91 -18.07 -3.13
N LEU A 262 -11.20 -19.19 -3.01
CA LEU A 262 -10.86 -20.03 -4.16
C LEU A 262 -12.11 -20.56 -4.86
N GLN A 263 -13.12 -21.02 -4.09
CA GLN A 263 -14.40 -21.44 -4.63
C GLN A 263 -15.04 -20.32 -5.45
N TYR A 264 -15.14 -19.12 -4.89
CA TYR A 264 -15.72 -17.97 -5.56
C TYR A 264 -14.99 -17.65 -6.88
N ARG A 265 -13.65 -17.60 -6.85
CA ARG A 265 -12.83 -17.27 -8.03
C ARG A 265 -13.00 -18.31 -9.14
N LEU A 266 -12.93 -19.60 -8.81
CA LEU A 266 -13.15 -20.69 -9.76
C LEU A 266 -14.55 -20.63 -10.38
N LEU A 267 -15.59 -20.41 -9.57
CA LEU A 267 -16.96 -20.28 -10.06
C LEU A 267 -17.12 -19.08 -11.02
N THR A 268 -16.51 -17.94 -10.71
CA THR A 268 -16.55 -16.76 -11.60
C THR A 268 -15.81 -16.98 -12.93
N GLN A 269 -14.85 -17.91 -12.96
CA GLN A 269 -14.11 -18.33 -14.15
C GLN A 269 -14.80 -19.51 -14.89
N GLY A 270 -15.95 -19.98 -14.41
CA GLY A 270 -16.72 -21.06 -15.05
C GLY A 270 -16.32 -22.48 -14.63
N TYR A 271 -15.47 -22.63 -13.62
CA TYR A 271 -15.06 -23.92 -13.08
C TYR A 271 -15.97 -24.34 -11.90
N PRO A 272 -16.68 -25.47 -11.99
CA PRO A 272 -17.55 -25.92 -10.90
C PRO A 272 -16.72 -26.22 -9.64
N ALA A 273 -16.97 -25.50 -8.55
CA ALA A 273 -16.25 -25.67 -7.30
C ALA A 273 -17.20 -25.75 -6.08
N ASN A 274 -16.94 -26.70 -5.19
CA ASN A 274 -17.69 -26.86 -3.94
C ASN A 274 -16.76 -26.95 -2.72
N ILE A 275 -17.15 -26.30 -1.62
CA ILE A 275 -16.45 -26.39 -0.34
C ILE A 275 -17.19 -27.32 0.62
N CYS A 276 -16.45 -28.18 1.33
CA CYS A 276 -17.00 -29.01 2.41
C CYS A 276 -16.20 -28.77 3.69
N GLN A 277 -16.87 -28.28 4.73
CA GLN A 277 -16.26 -27.94 6.02
C GLN A 277 -16.62 -28.96 7.11
N ASP A 278 -17.72 -29.69 6.94
CA ASP A 278 -18.14 -30.70 7.90
C ASP A 278 -17.36 -32.00 7.68
N THR A 279 -16.68 -32.45 8.73
CA THR A 279 -15.81 -33.62 8.71
C THR A 279 -16.55 -34.92 8.35
N ALA A 280 -17.82 -35.08 8.75
CA ALA A 280 -18.62 -36.24 8.40
C ALA A 280 -19.00 -36.20 6.91
N LEU A 281 -19.36 -35.02 6.40
CA LEU A 281 -19.65 -34.82 4.98
C LEU A 281 -18.42 -34.94 4.09
N MET A 282 -17.21 -34.62 4.58
CA MET A 282 -15.97 -34.81 3.83
C MET A 282 -15.77 -36.26 3.41
N SER A 283 -16.04 -37.21 4.31
CA SER A 283 -15.92 -38.66 4.01
C SER A 283 -16.92 -39.10 2.94
N ILE A 284 -18.17 -38.63 3.04
CA ILE A 284 -19.21 -38.92 2.03
C ILE A 284 -18.80 -38.31 0.68
N THR A 285 -18.37 -37.05 0.68
CA THR A 285 -17.93 -36.33 -0.52
C THR A 285 -16.76 -37.04 -1.17
N ALA A 286 -15.72 -37.39 -0.40
CA ALA A 286 -14.54 -38.10 -0.87
C ALA A 286 -14.86 -39.44 -1.53
N SER A 287 -15.89 -40.16 -1.05
CA SER A 287 -16.32 -41.44 -1.64
C SER A 287 -16.92 -41.30 -3.04
N MET A 288 -17.21 -40.08 -3.49
CA MET A 288 -17.75 -39.76 -4.81
C MET A 288 -16.71 -39.10 -5.73
N LEU A 289 -15.51 -38.80 -5.24
CA LEU A 289 -14.46 -38.15 -6.03
C LEU A 289 -13.68 -39.20 -6.80
N GLY A 290 -13.93 -39.29 -8.11
CA GLY A 290 -13.21 -40.21 -9.01
C GLY A 290 -12.42 -39.47 -10.09
N THR A 291 -12.09 -40.19 -11.17
CA THR A 291 -11.30 -39.65 -12.29
C THR A 291 -11.91 -38.38 -12.91
N GLY A 292 -11.07 -37.36 -13.05
CA GLY A 292 -11.45 -36.04 -13.56
C GLY A 292 -12.05 -35.10 -12.51
N GLN A 293 -12.07 -35.50 -11.24
CA GLN A 293 -12.34 -34.62 -10.11
C GLN A 293 -11.03 -34.19 -9.46
N VAL A 294 -10.97 -32.95 -9.00
CA VAL A 294 -9.83 -32.41 -8.24
C VAL A 294 -10.26 -32.13 -6.82
N LEU A 295 -9.49 -32.61 -5.84
CA LEU A 295 -9.63 -32.26 -4.44
C LEU A 295 -8.51 -31.30 -4.04
N VAL A 296 -8.87 -30.06 -3.72
CA VAL A 296 -7.98 -29.07 -3.11
C VAL A 296 -8.12 -29.16 -1.60
N VAL A 297 -7.00 -29.28 -0.89
CA VAL A 297 -6.99 -29.34 0.58
C VAL A 297 -6.12 -28.21 1.12
N PHE A 298 -6.74 -27.30 1.88
CA PHE A 298 -6.00 -26.31 2.66
C PHE A 298 -5.56 -26.90 3.99
N THR A 299 -4.26 -26.89 4.25
CA THR A 299 -3.62 -27.36 5.49
C THR A 299 -2.74 -26.28 6.08
N GLY A 300 -3.32 -25.11 6.35
CA GLY A 300 -2.65 -24.03 7.09
C GLY A 300 -2.37 -24.41 8.55
N SER A 301 -3.07 -25.43 9.05
CA SER A 301 -2.86 -26.13 10.32
C SER A 301 -2.73 -27.64 10.10
N ALA A 302 -2.25 -28.36 11.11
CA ALA A 302 -2.13 -29.82 11.04
C ALA A 302 -3.50 -30.49 10.77
N PRO A 303 -3.61 -31.35 9.75
CA PRO A 303 -4.87 -31.98 9.39
C PRO A 303 -5.27 -33.07 10.40
N GLU A 304 -6.57 -33.16 10.70
CA GLU A 304 -7.13 -34.23 11.52
C GLU A 304 -7.17 -35.57 10.76
N ASN A 305 -7.19 -36.69 11.50
CA ASN A 305 -7.24 -38.04 10.94
C ASN A 305 -8.40 -38.25 9.96
N ALA A 306 -9.55 -37.62 10.20
CA ALA A 306 -10.71 -37.75 9.33
C ALA A 306 -10.51 -37.07 7.97
N LEU A 307 -9.85 -35.90 7.94
CA LEU A 307 -9.48 -35.24 6.69
C LEU A 307 -8.43 -36.06 5.92
N ILE A 308 -7.43 -36.60 6.64
CA ILE A 308 -6.42 -37.48 6.05
C ILE A 308 -7.08 -38.70 5.42
N ALA A 309 -7.98 -39.37 6.14
CA ALA A 309 -8.73 -40.53 5.64
C ALA A 309 -9.59 -40.18 4.42
N ALA A 310 -10.28 -39.04 4.42
CA ALA A 310 -11.08 -38.58 3.29
C ALA A 310 -10.21 -38.30 2.05
N ALA A 311 -9.07 -37.63 2.21
CA ALA A 311 -8.15 -37.41 1.09
C ALA A 311 -7.57 -38.72 0.53
N HIS A 312 -7.21 -39.68 1.40
CA HIS A 312 -6.80 -41.01 0.97
C HIS A 312 -7.90 -41.75 0.20
N GLN A 313 -9.15 -41.64 0.64
CA GLN A 313 -10.28 -42.25 -0.03
C GLN A 313 -10.50 -41.66 -1.44
N ALA A 314 -10.46 -40.33 -1.56
CA ALA A 314 -10.57 -39.65 -2.85
C ALA A 314 -9.44 -40.07 -3.81
N ARG A 315 -8.20 -40.15 -3.30
CA ARG A 315 -7.04 -40.61 -4.06
C ARG A 315 -7.21 -42.04 -4.55
N TRP A 316 -7.70 -42.94 -3.70
CA TRP A 316 -7.91 -44.34 -4.06
C TRP A 316 -8.94 -44.52 -5.20
N LEU A 317 -9.93 -43.61 -5.29
CA LEU A 317 -10.91 -43.57 -6.37
C LEU A 317 -10.40 -42.85 -7.65
N GLY A 318 -9.18 -42.32 -7.63
CA GLY A 318 -8.53 -41.69 -8.77
C GLY A 318 -8.81 -40.19 -8.91
N ALA A 319 -9.26 -39.52 -7.85
CA ALA A 319 -9.28 -38.05 -7.81
C ALA A 319 -7.85 -37.50 -7.68
N GLU A 320 -7.62 -36.36 -8.31
CA GLU A 320 -6.34 -35.66 -8.25
C GLU A 320 -6.31 -34.74 -7.04
N ILE A 321 -5.20 -34.73 -6.29
CA ILE A 321 -5.12 -34.02 -5.02
C ILE A 321 -4.13 -32.85 -5.14
N ILE A 322 -4.58 -31.66 -4.75
CA ILE A 322 -3.76 -30.45 -4.61
C ILE A 322 -3.76 -30.05 -3.14
N ILE A 323 -2.58 -29.95 -2.53
CA ILE A 323 -2.42 -29.63 -1.10
C ILE A 323 -1.76 -28.26 -0.99
N ILE A 324 -2.43 -27.33 -0.30
CA ILE A 324 -1.95 -25.98 -0.04
C ILE A 324 -1.73 -25.84 1.46
N GLY A 325 -0.47 -25.88 1.91
CA GLY A 325 -0.19 -25.84 3.35
C GLY A 325 1.28 -25.94 3.75
N GLN A 326 1.56 -25.74 5.03
CA GLN A 326 2.92 -25.59 5.55
C GLN A 326 3.72 -26.88 5.53
N ASP A 327 3.08 -28.00 5.88
CA ASP A 327 3.71 -29.30 5.92
C ASP A 327 2.87 -30.32 5.17
N GLY A 328 3.54 -31.04 4.26
CA GLY A 328 2.92 -32.12 3.51
C GLY A 328 2.57 -33.32 4.39
N GLY A 329 3.26 -33.48 5.52
CA GLY A 329 2.97 -34.46 6.57
C GLY A 329 2.61 -35.86 6.06
N THR A 330 1.67 -36.50 6.77
CA THR A 330 1.09 -37.80 6.39
C THR A 330 0.08 -37.71 5.25
N LEU A 331 -0.29 -36.50 4.83
CA LEU A 331 -1.32 -36.26 3.82
C LEU A 331 -0.75 -36.33 2.40
N VAL A 332 0.46 -35.81 2.20
CA VAL A 332 1.11 -35.71 0.88
C VAL A 332 1.59 -37.07 0.42
N HIS A 333 1.11 -37.46 -0.73
CA HIS A 333 1.59 -38.59 -1.51
C HIS A 333 2.42 -38.09 -2.70
N ARG A 334 3.29 -38.95 -3.25
CA ARG A 334 4.20 -38.61 -4.36
C ARG A 334 3.49 -38.11 -5.62
N GLU A 335 2.23 -38.46 -5.80
CA GLU A 335 1.43 -38.12 -6.98
C GLU A 335 0.60 -36.84 -6.79
N ASP A 336 0.58 -36.30 -5.58
CA ASP A 336 -0.16 -35.08 -5.26
C ASP A 336 0.66 -33.84 -5.64
N VAL A 337 -0.04 -32.75 -5.94
CA VAL A 337 0.60 -31.45 -6.13
C VAL A 337 0.64 -30.73 -4.79
N HIS A 338 1.83 -30.52 -4.23
CA HIS A 338 2.01 -29.78 -2.98
C HIS A 338 2.49 -28.34 -3.26
N LEU A 339 1.76 -27.37 -2.73
CA LEU A 339 2.04 -25.95 -2.77
C LEU A 339 2.37 -25.48 -1.34
N PRO A 340 3.66 -25.38 -0.97
CA PRO A 340 4.08 -25.07 0.39
C PRO A 340 3.69 -23.64 0.81
N LEU A 341 3.34 -23.49 2.09
CA LEU A 341 3.09 -22.20 2.72
C LEU A 341 4.14 -21.89 3.79
N LYS A 342 4.65 -20.65 3.83
CA LYS A 342 5.47 -20.16 4.96
C LYS A 342 4.66 -19.42 6.01
N GLU A 343 3.59 -18.77 5.58
CA GLU A 343 2.63 -18.08 6.43
C GLU A 343 1.25 -18.40 5.89
N SER A 344 0.35 -18.91 6.75
CA SER A 344 -0.88 -19.53 6.26
C SER A 344 -1.85 -18.55 5.61
N ARG A 345 -1.86 -17.27 5.99
CA ARG A 345 -2.89 -16.32 5.53
C ARG A 345 -2.53 -15.70 4.18
N TYR A 346 -1.50 -14.87 4.16
CA TYR A 346 -1.00 -14.20 2.97
C TYR A 346 -0.37 -15.19 1.99
N GLY A 347 0.26 -16.27 2.50
CA GLY A 347 0.76 -17.33 1.65
C GLY A 347 -0.35 -18.04 0.87
N SER A 348 -1.50 -18.31 1.51
CA SER A 348 -2.67 -18.87 0.81
C SER A 348 -3.23 -17.91 -0.23
N LEU A 349 -3.29 -16.61 0.08
CA LEU A 349 -3.74 -15.60 -0.89
C LEU A 349 -2.84 -15.56 -2.12
N LEU A 350 -1.52 -15.53 -1.92
CA LEU A 350 -0.54 -15.57 -3.03
C LEU A 350 -0.75 -16.81 -3.91
N VAL A 351 -0.92 -17.99 -3.31
CA VAL A 351 -1.15 -19.22 -4.09
C VAL A 351 -2.47 -19.17 -4.85
N ILE A 352 -3.55 -18.69 -4.23
CA ILE A 352 -4.86 -18.54 -4.90
C ILE A 352 -4.74 -17.61 -6.10
N ASP A 353 -4.06 -16.46 -5.95
CA ASP A 353 -3.88 -15.51 -7.03
C ASP A 353 -3.09 -16.13 -8.19
N LEU A 354 -1.97 -16.82 -7.90
CA LEU A 354 -1.16 -17.50 -8.92
C LEU A 354 -1.94 -18.60 -9.66
N LEU A 355 -2.76 -19.38 -8.95
CA LEU A 355 -3.60 -20.41 -9.56
C LEU A 355 -4.67 -19.79 -10.45
N CYS A 356 -5.39 -18.78 -9.97
CA CYS A 356 -6.48 -18.15 -10.72
C CYS A 356 -5.98 -17.35 -11.92
N GLU A 357 -4.87 -16.63 -11.80
CA GLU A 357 -4.24 -15.91 -12.93
C GLU A 357 -3.77 -16.89 -14.01
N GLY A 358 -3.16 -18.01 -13.61
CA GLY A 358 -2.75 -19.04 -14.56
C GLY A 358 -3.91 -19.80 -15.21
N ILE A 359 -5.09 -19.80 -14.57
CA ILE A 359 -6.33 -20.32 -15.17
C ILE A 359 -6.82 -19.41 -16.29
N ASP A 360 -6.71 -18.09 -16.11
CA ASP A 360 -7.16 -17.07 -17.08
C ASP A 360 -6.20 -16.92 -18.27
N SER A 361 -4.91 -17.23 -18.13
CA SER A 361 -3.91 -17.22 -19.20
C SER A 361 -4.01 -18.43 -20.11
#